data_AF-A0A392PEG5-F1
#
_entry.id   AF-A0A392PEG5-F1
#
_cell.length_a   1.000
_cell.length_b   1.000
_cell.length_c   1.000
_cell.angle_alpha   90.00
_cell.angle_beta   90.00
_cell.angle_gamma   90.00
#
_symmetry.space_group_name_H-M   'P 1'
#
loop_
_entity.id
_entity.type
_entity.pdbx_description
1 polymer ?
#
loop_
_entity_poly.entity_id
_entity_poly.type
_entity_poly.pdbx_seq_one_letter_code
_entity_poly.pdbx_strand_id
1 'polypeptide(L)'
;IDGGGIRGIIPATILEFLESQLQELDGESARLAYYFDVITGTSTGGLVTAMLSAPNDKQCPLFAAKDIKPFYLEHCPKIFPQYKSLGSVGKLFRSLAGPKYNGKYLHSVVREMLGEIRVHETLTNIVIPTFDIKTLRPVIFSSYQIKRTPCLNARLSDICISTSAAPTYLPSYNFKNQDTKGNIYAFNLIDGGVCANNP
;
A
#
# COMPACT_ATOMS: atom_id res chain seq x y z
N ILE A 1 -5.58 8.54 4.26
CA ILE A 1 -4.24 8.95 3.78
C ILE A 1 -4.23 8.87 2.26
N ASP A 2 -4.13 10.00 1.60
CA ASP A 2 -4.32 10.11 0.15
C ASP A 2 -3.20 9.45 -0.67
N GLY A 3 -3.56 9.10 -1.92
CA GLY A 3 -2.61 8.68 -2.93
C GLY A 3 -1.80 9.84 -3.50
N GLY A 4 -0.57 9.56 -3.95
CA GLY A 4 0.29 10.61 -4.50
C GLY A 4 1.71 10.22 -4.94
N GLY A 5 2.03 8.93 -5.04
CA GLY A 5 3.38 8.48 -5.36
C GLY A 5 4.40 9.00 -4.35
N ILE A 6 5.56 9.48 -4.82
CA ILE A 6 6.62 10.01 -3.95
C ILE A 6 6.17 11.14 -2.99
N ARG A 7 5.05 11.82 -3.28
CA ARG A 7 4.48 12.84 -2.37
C ARG A 7 3.95 12.26 -1.07
N GLY A 8 3.87 10.94 -0.92
CA GLY A 8 3.59 10.28 0.36
C GLY A 8 4.54 10.67 1.50
N ILE A 9 5.69 11.25 1.19
CA ILE A 9 6.59 11.87 2.17
C ILE A 9 5.94 13.03 2.96
N ILE A 10 4.97 13.73 2.35
CA ILE A 10 4.26 14.85 2.98
C ILE A 10 3.38 14.33 4.14
N PRO A 11 2.38 13.44 3.92
CA PRO A 11 1.63 12.88 5.03
C PRO A 11 2.51 12.08 5.99
N ALA A 12 3.56 11.40 5.53
CA ALA A 12 4.52 10.72 6.43
C ALA A 12 5.16 11.69 7.44
N THR A 13 5.54 12.90 7.01
CA THR A 13 6.10 13.93 7.91
C THR A 13 5.07 14.40 8.94
N ILE A 14 3.80 14.53 8.55
CA ILE A 14 2.72 14.91 9.47
C ILE A 14 2.46 13.80 10.50
N LEU A 15 2.45 12.55 10.05
CA LEU A 15 2.25 11.39 10.92
C LEU A 15 3.41 11.19 11.89
N GLU A 16 4.65 11.43 11.45
CA GLU A 16 5.84 11.44 12.32
C GLU A 16 5.68 12.45 13.47
N PHE A 17 5.28 13.68 13.14
CA PHE A 17 5.02 14.72 14.16
C PHE A 17 3.85 14.34 15.08
N LEU A 18 2.74 13.83 14.53
CA LEU A 18 1.59 13.43 15.34
C LEU A 18 1.97 12.31 16.32
N GLU A 19 2.67 11.28 15.85
CA GLU A 19 3.08 10.17 16.72
C GLU A 19 4.09 10.63 17.78
N SER A 20 4.98 11.59 17.47
CA SER A 20 5.90 12.13 18.47
C SER A 20 5.17 12.89 19.58
N GLN A 21 4.13 13.66 19.23
CA GLN A 21 3.29 14.35 20.23
C GLN A 21 2.53 13.35 21.12
N LEU A 22 2.05 12.23 20.57
CA LEU A 22 1.44 11.17 21.37
C LEU A 22 2.47 10.49 22.30
N GLN A 23 3.71 10.30 21.82
CA GLN A 23 4.81 9.74 22.63
C GLN A 23 5.25 10.67 23.76
N GLU A 24 5.19 11.99 23.57
CA GLU A 24 5.44 12.98 24.62
C GLU A 24 4.38 12.91 25.75
N LEU A 25 3.13 12.62 25.39
CA LEU A 25 2.00 12.56 26.32
C LEU A 25 1.89 11.21 27.05
N ASP A 26 1.98 10.11 26.30
CA ASP A 26 1.64 8.76 26.79
C ASP A 26 2.85 7.81 26.82
N GLY A 27 4.04 8.28 26.44
CA GLY A 27 5.31 7.57 26.49
C GLY A 27 5.76 6.96 25.16
N GLU A 28 7.04 6.55 25.09
CA GLU A 28 7.72 6.11 23.85
C GLU A 28 7.08 4.91 23.13
N SER A 29 6.25 4.14 23.84
CA SER A 29 5.54 2.99 23.28
C SER A 29 4.28 3.36 22.48
N ALA A 30 3.82 4.62 22.56
CA ALA A 30 2.67 5.11 21.81
C ALA A 30 2.89 4.96 20.29
N ARG A 31 1.89 4.41 19.61
CA ARG A 31 1.87 4.21 18.16
C ARG A 31 0.51 4.58 17.61
N LEU A 32 0.47 5.15 16.40
CA LEU A 32 -0.79 5.62 15.78
C LEU A 32 -1.87 4.52 15.74
N ALA A 33 -1.49 3.26 15.46
CA ALA A 33 -2.44 2.14 15.41
C ALA A 33 -3.19 1.88 16.73
N TYR A 34 -2.71 2.38 17.86
CA TYR A 34 -3.37 2.23 19.16
C TYR A 34 -4.40 3.33 19.46
N TYR A 35 -4.38 4.43 18.70
CA TYR A 35 -5.26 5.59 18.88
C TYR A 35 -6.33 5.71 17.80
N PHE A 36 -6.09 5.12 16.63
CA PHE A 36 -7.02 5.17 15.50
C PHE A 36 -7.76 3.84 15.37
N ASP A 37 -9.08 3.86 15.53
CA ASP A 37 -9.96 2.70 15.33
C ASP A 37 -9.93 2.17 13.87
N VAL A 38 -9.64 3.08 12.93
CA VAL A 38 -9.54 2.80 11.51
C VAL A 38 -8.42 3.64 10.88
N ILE A 39 -7.57 3.00 10.08
CA ILE A 39 -6.60 3.69 9.22
C ILE A 39 -6.94 3.38 7.76
N THR A 40 -7.16 4.43 6.98
CA THR A 40 -7.52 4.33 5.55
C THR A 40 -6.42 4.90 4.68
N GLY A 41 -6.17 4.30 3.53
CA GLY A 41 -5.24 4.86 2.57
C GLY A 41 -5.26 4.26 1.18
N THR A 42 -5.02 5.11 0.19
CA THR A 42 -5.00 4.76 -1.23
C THR A 42 -3.61 4.87 -1.79
N SER A 43 -3.22 3.94 -2.66
CA SER A 43 -1.91 3.98 -3.31
C SER A 43 -0.79 4.01 -2.30
N THR A 44 0.11 4.99 -2.42
CA THR A 44 1.12 5.28 -1.42
C THR A 44 0.57 5.42 0.01
N GLY A 45 -0.62 5.99 0.19
CA GLY A 45 -1.28 6.03 1.49
C GLY A 45 -1.72 4.65 1.99
N GLY A 46 -2.03 3.71 1.10
CA GLY A 46 -2.32 2.31 1.44
C GLY A 46 -1.07 1.56 1.89
N LEU A 47 0.09 1.86 1.30
CA LEU A 47 1.40 1.38 1.79
C LEU A 47 1.67 1.88 3.22
N VAL A 48 1.48 3.18 3.47
CA VAL A 48 1.62 3.79 4.81
C VAL A 48 0.65 3.15 5.81
N THR A 49 -0.60 2.91 5.38
CA THR A 49 -1.61 2.23 6.19
C THR A 49 -1.14 0.84 6.62
N ALA A 50 -0.59 0.05 5.69
CA ALA A 50 -0.07 -1.28 6.02
C ALA A 50 1.17 -1.20 6.93
N MET A 51 2.11 -0.28 6.69
CA MET A 51 3.31 -0.09 7.53
C MET A 51 2.94 0.19 9.00
N LEU A 52 1.92 1.03 9.22
CA LEU A 52 1.48 1.43 10.56
C LEU A 52 0.61 0.38 11.26
N SER A 53 -0.04 -0.53 10.52
CA SER A 53 -1.04 -1.45 11.07
C SER A 53 -0.62 -2.92 11.05
N ALA A 54 0.37 -3.31 10.25
CA ALA A 54 0.88 -4.67 10.21
C ALA A 54 1.62 -4.98 11.53
N PRO A 55 1.36 -6.13 12.17
CA PRO A 55 2.05 -6.54 13.38
C PRO A 55 3.46 -7.06 13.06
N ASN A 56 4.38 -6.87 13.99
CA ASN A 56 5.62 -7.64 14.10
C ASN A 56 5.44 -8.84 15.05
N ASP A 57 6.51 -9.62 15.26
CA ASP A 57 6.50 -10.81 16.12
C ASP A 57 6.07 -10.55 17.57
N LYS A 58 6.14 -9.28 18.03
CA LYS A 58 5.74 -8.85 19.37
C LYS A 58 4.33 -8.26 19.44
N GLN A 59 3.54 -8.38 18.36
CA GLN A 59 2.20 -7.77 18.24
C GLN A 59 2.22 -6.24 18.38
N CYS A 60 3.32 -5.60 17.97
CA CYS A 60 3.42 -4.15 17.84
C CYS A 60 3.49 -3.76 16.36
N PRO A 61 3.17 -2.51 15.98
CA PRO A 61 3.32 -2.04 14.61
C PRO A 61 4.72 -2.30 14.06
N LEU A 62 4.78 -2.77 12.81
CA LEU A 62 6.02 -3.07 12.12
C LEU A 62 6.89 -1.80 11.95
N PHE A 63 6.25 -0.65 11.73
CA PHE A 63 6.90 0.65 11.62
C PHE A 63 6.33 1.64 12.65
N ALA A 64 7.20 2.48 13.20
CA ALA A 64 6.78 3.75 13.77
C ALA A 64 6.60 4.78 12.64
N ALA A 65 5.83 5.84 12.87
CA ALA A 65 5.57 6.87 11.87
C ALA A 65 6.87 7.55 11.37
N LYS A 66 7.86 7.71 12.26
CA LYS A 66 9.18 8.26 11.93
C LYS A 66 9.98 7.42 10.92
N ASP A 67 9.68 6.13 10.80
CA ASP A 67 10.42 5.20 9.93
C ASP A 67 9.95 5.29 8.47
N ILE A 68 8.77 5.87 8.24
CA ILE A 68 8.12 5.93 6.92
C ILE A 68 8.86 6.87 5.97
N LYS A 69 9.29 8.03 6.45
CA LYS A 69 10.05 8.99 5.64
C LYS A 69 11.41 8.43 5.18
N PRO A 70 12.25 7.84 6.06
CA PRO A 70 13.45 7.10 5.64
C PRO A 70 13.16 6.04 4.58
N PHE A 71 12.09 5.25 4.75
CA PHE A 71 11.67 4.26 3.76
C PHE A 71 11.44 4.89 2.37
N TYR A 72 10.73 6.02 2.30
CA TYR A 72 10.55 6.74 1.03
C TYR A 72 11.87 7.18 0.42
N LEU A 73 12.76 7.78 1.22
CA LEU A 73 14.04 8.30 0.73
C LEU A 73 14.93 7.18 0.19
N GLU A 74 14.91 6.00 0.81
CA GLU A 74 15.71 4.86 0.37
C GLU A 74 15.10 4.18 -0.88
N HIS A 75 13.81 3.89 -0.86
CA HIS A 75 13.21 2.99 -1.84
C HIS A 75 12.61 3.71 -3.05
N CYS A 76 12.13 4.95 -2.94
CA CYS A 76 11.54 5.65 -4.09
C CYS A 76 12.49 5.82 -5.29
N PRO A 77 13.79 6.13 -5.14
CA PRO A 77 14.70 6.20 -6.27
C PRO A 77 14.84 4.86 -7.02
N LYS A 78 14.67 3.74 -6.31
CA LYS A 78 14.74 2.37 -6.85
C LYS A 78 13.40 1.92 -7.46
N ILE A 79 12.27 2.37 -6.88
CA ILE A 79 10.90 2.15 -7.41
C ILE A 79 10.67 2.98 -8.68
N PHE A 80 11.13 4.24 -8.68
CA PHE A 80 10.92 5.23 -9.73
C PHE A 80 12.25 5.74 -10.31
N PRO A 81 13.08 4.86 -10.90
CA PRO A 81 14.39 5.24 -11.40
C PRO A 81 14.29 6.35 -12.46
N GLN A 82 15.09 7.39 -12.29
CA GLN A 82 15.22 8.49 -13.25
C GLN A 82 16.36 8.16 -14.21
N TYR A 83 16.01 7.78 -15.44
CA TYR A 83 17.01 7.57 -16.49
C TYR A 83 17.34 8.91 -17.15
N LYS A 84 18.62 9.22 -17.35
CA LYS A 84 19.05 10.38 -18.15
C LYS A 84 18.44 10.26 -19.56
N SER A 85 17.81 11.33 -20.02
CA SER A 85 16.96 11.36 -21.22
C SER A 85 17.74 11.00 -22.50
N LEU A 86 17.42 9.86 -23.12
CA LEU A 86 17.80 9.54 -24.51
C LEU A 86 16.87 10.28 -25.48
N GLY A 87 17.10 11.58 -25.67
CA GLY A 87 16.48 12.40 -26.72
C GLY A 87 14.95 12.32 -26.86
N SER A 88 14.42 12.92 -27.94
CA SER A 88 12.97 12.97 -28.22
C SER A 88 12.43 11.62 -28.73
N VAL A 89 13.25 10.87 -29.47
CA VAL A 89 12.88 9.60 -30.11
C VAL A 89 12.75 8.45 -29.09
N GLY A 90 13.61 8.42 -28.06
CA GLY A 90 13.56 7.39 -27.01
C GLY A 90 12.34 7.48 -26.09
N LYS A 91 11.69 8.65 -26.00
CA LYS A 91 10.45 8.85 -25.23
C LYS A 91 9.24 8.26 -25.93
N LEU A 92 9.14 8.39 -27.25
CA LEU A 92 7.99 7.91 -28.04
C LEU A 92 7.93 6.38 -28.08
N PHE A 93 9.07 5.72 -28.32
CA PHE A 93 9.16 4.25 -28.29
C PHE A 93 8.85 3.67 -26.89
N ARG A 94 9.22 4.38 -25.82
CA ARG A 94 8.94 3.94 -24.44
C ARG A 94 7.47 4.07 -24.05
N SER A 95 6.77 5.09 -24.56
CA SER A 95 5.32 5.26 -24.36
C SER A 95 4.49 4.15 -25.02
N LEU A 96 5.03 3.46 -26.02
CA LEU A 96 4.35 2.38 -26.75
C LEU A 96 4.67 0.98 -26.19
N ALA A 97 5.64 0.86 -25.28
CA ALA A 97 6.17 -0.42 -24.81
C ALA A 97 5.63 -0.87 -23.44
N GLY A 98 4.59 -0.22 -22.92
CA GLY A 98 3.97 -0.56 -21.63
C GLY A 98 4.17 0.51 -20.54
N PRO A 99 3.97 0.16 -19.25
CA PRO A 99 4.02 1.12 -18.15
C PRO A 99 5.42 1.72 -17.98
N LYS A 100 5.49 2.95 -17.46
CA LYS A 100 6.74 3.70 -17.25
C LYS A 100 7.74 2.95 -16.37
N TYR A 101 7.26 2.17 -15.40
CA TYR A 101 8.03 1.39 -14.45
C TYR A 101 7.56 -0.07 -14.46
N ASN A 102 8.47 -1.02 -14.28
CA ASN A 102 8.15 -2.46 -14.36
C ASN A 102 7.54 -3.05 -13.06
N GLY A 103 7.54 -2.30 -11.96
CA GLY A 103 7.02 -2.73 -10.66
C GLY A 103 7.82 -3.78 -9.91
N LYS A 104 8.84 -4.41 -10.51
CA LYS A 104 9.57 -5.54 -9.90
C LYS A 104 10.19 -5.19 -8.55
N TYR A 105 10.83 -4.02 -8.45
CA TYR A 105 11.44 -3.57 -7.20
C TYR A 105 10.39 -3.28 -6.13
N LEU A 106 9.28 -2.61 -6.51
CA LEU A 106 8.15 -2.37 -5.62
C LEU A 106 7.60 -3.69 -5.06
N HIS A 107 7.40 -4.70 -5.91
CA HIS A 107 6.88 -5.99 -5.47
C HIS A 107 7.84 -6.67 -4.49
N SER A 108 9.15 -6.61 -4.78
CA SER A 108 10.18 -7.20 -3.91
C SER A 108 10.18 -6.56 -2.52
N VAL A 109 10.30 -5.23 -2.45
CA VAL A 109 10.40 -4.54 -1.16
C VAL A 109 9.12 -4.66 -0.35
N VAL A 110 7.95 -4.61 -0.98
CA VAL A 110 6.67 -4.74 -0.28
C VAL A 110 6.45 -6.16 0.25
N ARG A 111 6.89 -7.19 -0.49
CA ARG A 111 6.82 -8.58 -0.02
C ARG A 111 7.84 -8.88 1.06
N GLU A 112 9.04 -8.34 0.97
CA GLU A 112 10.06 -8.43 2.02
C GLU A 112 9.56 -7.79 3.32
N MET A 113 8.96 -6.60 3.20
CA MET A 113 8.43 -5.84 4.32
C MET A 113 7.25 -6.53 5.01
N LEU A 114 6.22 -6.91 4.27
CA LEU A 114 4.94 -7.39 4.84
C LEU A 114 4.84 -8.91 4.92
N GLY A 115 5.77 -9.63 4.28
CA GLY A 115 5.78 -11.09 4.23
C GLY A 115 4.41 -11.67 3.85
N GLU A 116 3.93 -12.54 4.74
CA GLU A 116 2.72 -13.34 4.59
C GLU A 116 1.52 -12.77 5.36
N ILE A 117 1.69 -11.60 6.02
CA ILE A 117 0.66 -10.97 6.84
C ILE A 117 -0.58 -10.69 6.00
N ARG A 118 -1.73 -11.08 6.51
CA ARG A 118 -3.04 -10.87 5.89
C ARG A 118 -3.84 -9.78 6.59
N VAL A 119 -4.89 -9.31 5.93
CA VAL A 119 -5.78 -8.23 6.42
C VAL A 119 -6.31 -8.48 7.84
N HIS A 120 -6.67 -9.73 8.18
CA HIS A 120 -7.22 -10.04 9.51
C HIS A 120 -6.20 -9.91 10.66
N GLU A 121 -4.90 -9.85 10.35
CA GLU A 121 -3.82 -9.77 11.33
C GLU A 121 -3.46 -8.32 11.67
N THR A 122 -4.05 -7.32 10.99
CA THR A 122 -3.76 -5.90 11.27
C THR A 122 -4.18 -5.51 12.69
N LEU A 123 -3.36 -4.69 13.35
CA LEU A 123 -3.54 -4.27 14.74
C LEU A 123 -4.74 -3.33 14.95
N THR A 124 -5.16 -2.65 13.89
CA THR A 124 -6.38 -1.84 13.84
C THR A 124 -7.12 -2.12 12.54
N ASN A 125 -8.36 -1.63 12.42
CA ASN A 125 -9.10 -1.80 11.17
C ASN A 125 -8.43 -1.00 10.07
N ILE A 126 -8.30 -1.61 8.89
CA ILE A 126 -7.83 -0.90 7.70
C ILE A 126 -8.91 -0.79 6.63
N VAL A 127 -8.75 0.21 5.75
CA VAL A 127 -9.51 0.36 4.51
C VAL A 127 -8.55 0.75 3.40
N ILE A 128 -8.35 -0.13 2.42
CA ILE A 128 -7.45 0.11 1.28
C ILE A 128 -8.22 -0.16 -0.02
N PRO A 129 -8.57 0.89 -0.79
CA PRO A 129 -9.26 0.71 -2.07
C PRO A 129 -8.30 0.27 -3.17
N THR A 130 -8.85 -0.49 -4.10
CA THR A 130 -8.27 -0.84 -5.40
C THR A 130 -9.39 -0.85 -6.45
N PHE A 131 -9.04 -1.03 -7.72
CA PHE A 131 -10.04 -1.20 -8.79
C PHE A 131 -9.75 -2.47 -9.61
N ASP A 132 -10.74 -3.35 -9.75
CA ASP A 132 -10.59 -4.58 -10.54
C ASP A 132 -10.99 -4.34 -12.01
N ILE A 133 -10.02 -4.44 -12.91
CA ILE A 133 -10.19 -4.16 -14.34
C ILE A 133 -10.94 -5.26 -15.09
N LYS A 134 -11.05 -6.46 -14.53
CA LYS A 134 -11.78 -7.57 -15.16
C LYS A 134 -13.27 -7.49 -14.85
N THR A 135 -13.61 -7.13 -13.61
CA THR A 135 -15.00 -6.98 -13.16
C THR A 135 -15.52 -5.54 -13.29
N LEU A 136 -14.64 -4.58 -13.59
CA LEU A 136 -14.92 -3.15 -13.71
C LEU A 136 -15.57 -2.56 -12.45
N ARG A 137 -15.07 -2.95 -11.27
CA ARG A 137 -15.62 -2.54 -9.97
C ARG A 137 -14.51 -2.18 -8.97
N PRO A 138 -14.77 -1.24 -8.05
CA PRO A 138 -13.91 -1.05 -6.88
C PRO A 138 -13.85 -2.33 -6.05
N VAL A 139 -12.66 -2.67 -5.55
CA VAL A 139 -12.45 -3.70 -4.54
C VAL A 139 -11.83 -3.04 -3.33
N ILE A 140 -12.59 -3.01 -2.23
CA ILE A 140 -12.19 -2.36 -0.98
C ILE A 140 -11.71 -3.46 -0.02
N PHE A 141 -10.41 -3.52 0.24
CA PHE A 141 -9.88 -4.42 1.25
C PHE A 141 -10.05 -3.78 2.62
N SER A 142 -10.83 -4.43 3.49
CA SER A 142 -11.10 -3.93 4.83
C SER A 142 -11.18 -5.04 5.87
N SER A 143 -10.49 -4.86 7.00
CA SER A 143 -10.53 -5.78 8.16
C SER A 143 -11.93 -5.91 8.75
N TYR A 144 -12.81 -4.94 8.51
CA TYR A 144 -14.21 -5.04 8.91
C TYR A 144 -15.02 -5.93 7.96
N GLN A 145 -14.77 -5.83 6.65
CA GLN A 145 -15.56 -6.54 5.62
C GLN A 145 -15.25 -8.03 5.54
N ILE A 146 -14.05 -8.48 5.95
CA ILE A 146 -13.66 -9.91 5.86
C ILE A 146 -14.63 -10.86 6.59
N LYS A 147 -15.33 -10.38 7.64
CA LYS A 147 -16.33 -11.18 8.38
C LYS A 147 -17.51 -11.57 7.49
N ARG A 148 -17.88 -10.70 6.53
CA ARG A 148 -18.98 -10.93 5.58
C ARG A 148 -18.47 -11.49 4.26
N THR A 149 -17.25 -11.12 3.87
CA THR A 149 -16.65 -11.47 2.59
C THR A 149 -15.24 -12.05 2.82
N PRO A 150 -15.12 -13.32 3.25
CA PRO A 150 -13.84 -13.93 3.65
C PRO A 150 -12.77 -13.93 2.56
N CYS A 151 -13.16 -13.89 1.28
CA CYS A 151 -12.21 -13.85 0.16
C CYS A 151 -11.39 -12.54 0.10
N LEU A 152 -11.79 -11.49 0.83
CA LEU A 152 -11.03 -10.26 0.97
C LEU A 152 -9.90 -10.36 2.00
N ASN A 153 -9.78 -11.46 2.74
CA ASN A 153 -8.64 -11.72 3.63
C ASN A 153 -7.39 -12.13 2.84
N ALA A 154 -6.89 -11.23 2.01
CA ALA A 154 -5.69 -11.39 1.19
C ALA A 154 -4.43 -10.92 1.94
N ARG A 155 -3.25 -11.21 1.37
CA ARG A 155 -1.98 -10.71 1.90
C ARG A 155 -1.90 -9.19 1.77
N LEU A 156 -1.39 -8.51 2.78
CA LEU A 156 -1.18 -7.07 2.73
C LEU A 156 -0.21 -6.70 1.61
N SER A 157 0.80 -7.54 1.34
CA SER A 157 1.73 -7.32 0.24
C SER A 157 1.03 -7.27 -1.13
N ASP A 158 0.11 -8.19 -1.40
CA ASP A 158 -0.69 -8.20 -2.63
C ASP A 158 -1.58 -6.96 -2.74
N ILE A 159 -2.20 -6.54 -1.64
CA ILE A 159 -3.08 -5.37 -1.57
C ILE A 159 -2.28 -4.07 -1.79
N CYS A 160 -1.13 -3.93 -1.14
CA CYS A 160 -0.25 -2.76 -1.24
C CYS A 160 0.32 -2.59 -2.64
N ILE A 161 0.72 -3.69 -3.29
CA ILE A 161 1.15 -3.66 -4.69
C ILE A 161 -0.02 -3.22 -5.58
N SER A 162 -1.20 -3.79 -5.37
CA SER A 162 -2.41 -3.49 -6.15
C SER A 162 -2.84 -2.03 -6.04
N THR A 163 -2.97 -1.52 -4.82
CA THR A 163 -3.42 -0.14 -4.59
C THR A 163 -2.42 0.88 -5.13
N SER A 164 -1.14 0.51 -5.28
CA SER A 164 -0.08 1.39 -5.83
C SER A 164 0.09 1.29 -7.35
N ALA A 165 -0.64 0.39 -8.03
CA ALA A 165 -0.46 0.08 -9.45
C ALA A 165 -1.13 1.14 -10.36
N ALA A 166 -0.62 2.37 -10.33
CA ALA A 166 -1.20 3.50 -11.05
C ALA A 166 -1.12 3.28 -12.58
N PRO A 167 -2.25 3.40 -13.32
CA PRO A 167 -2.26 3.23 -14.77
C PRO A 167 -1.22 4.11 -15.46
N THR A 168 -0.58 3.59 -16.51
CA THR A 168 0.56 4.19 -17.25
C THR A 168 1.88 4.26 -16.46
N TYR A 169 1.87 4.21 -15.13
CA TYR A 169 3.07 4.23 -14.30
C TYR A 169 3.56 2.82 -13.96
N LEU A 170 2.67 1.96 -13.48
CA LEU A 170 2.97 0.60 -13.02
C LEU A 170 2.02 -0.40 -13.69
N PRO A 171 2.44 -1.66 -13.90
CA PRO A 171 1.57 -2.69 -14.43
C PRO A 171 0.45 -3.03 -13.44
N SER A 172 -0.72 -3.44 -13.95
CA SER A 172 -1.77 -4.04 -13.12
C SER A 172 -1.25 -5.27 -12.38
N TYR A 173 -1.78 -5.52 -11.18
CA TYR A 173 -1.39 -6.67 -10.37
C TYR A 173 -2.46 -7.75 -10.39
N ASN A 174 -2.05 -8.99 -10.66
CA ASN A 174 -2.92 -10.15 -10.59
C ASN A 174 -2.44 -11.10 -9.50
N PHE A 175 -3.38 -11.59 -8.69
CA PHE A 175 -3.13 -12.66 -7.74
C PHE A 175 -4.41 -13.47 -7.51
N LYS A 176 -4.25 -14.62 -6.85
CA LYS A 176 -5.35 -15.44 -6.39
C LYS A 176 -5.34 -15.49 -4.87
N ASN A 177 -6.50 -15.40 -4.25
CA ASN A 177 -6.68 -15.63 -2.83
C ASN A 177 -7.63 -16.80 -2.61
N GLN A 178 -7.38 -17.59 -1.57
CA GLN A 178 -8.24 -18.68 -1.17
C GLN A 178 -8.92 -18.34 0.15
N ASP A 179 -10.23 -18.54 0.22
CA ASP A 179 -11.00 -18.37 1.46
C ASP A 179 -10.90 -19.61 2.37
N THR A 180 -11.47 -19.52 3.57
CA THR A 180 -11.48 -20.62 4.56
C THR A 180 -12.29 -21.85 4.13
N LYS A 181 -13.12 -21.72 3.08
CA LYS A 181 -13.91 -22.81 2.49
C LYS A 181 -13.21 -23.45 1.28
N GLY A 182 -12.00 -22.98 0.95
CA GLY A 182 -11.22 -23.47 -0.17
C GLY A 182 -11.56 -22.83 -1.52
N ASN A 183 -12.47 -21.86 -1.58
CA ASN A 183 -12.84 -21.18 -2.82
C ASN A 183 -11.72 -20.24 -3.25
N ILE A 184 -11.38 -20.28 -4.55
CA ILE A 184 -10.31 -19.46 -5.12
C ILE A 184 -10.92 -18.26 -5.85
N TYR A 185 -10.46 -17.07 -5.47
CA TYR A 185 -10.85 -15.80 -6.07
C TYR A 185 -9.64 -15.18 -6.78
N ALA A 186 -9.82 -14.79 -8.03
CA ALA A 186 -8.78 -14.11 -8.81
C ALA A 186 -9.06 -12.60 -8.84
N PHE A 187 -8.04 -11.81 -8.54
CA PHE A 187 -8.09 -10.36 -8.51
C PHE A 187 -7.21 -9.79 -9.64
N ASN A 188 -7.70 -8.77 -10.35
CA ASN A 188 -7.01 -8.11 -11.46
C ASN A 188 -7.00 -6.62 -11.21
N LEU A 189 -6.08 -6.16 -10.36
CA LEU A 189 -6.22 -4.88 -9.68
C LEU A 189 -5.28 -3.81 -10.22
N ILE A 190 -5.76 -2.58 -10.16
CA ILE A 190 -5.00 -1.35 -10.36
C ILE A 190 -5.23 -0.41 -9.17
N ASP A 191 -4.53 0.72 -9.20
CA ASP A 191 -4.52 1.73 -8.15
C ASP A 191 -5.92 2.17 -7.72
N GLY A 192 -6.12 2.29 -6.40
CA GLY A 192 -7.37 2.75 -5.82
C GLY A 192 -7.70 4.21 -6.14
N GLY A 193 -6.72 5.01 -6.58
CA GLY A 193 -6.90 6.39 -7.02
C GLY A 193 -7.79 6.52 -8.25
N VAL A 194 -8.02 5.42 -8.98
CA VAL A 194 -9.01 5.35 -10.07
C VAL A 194 -10.45 5.48 -9.55
N CYS A 195 -10.71 5.09 -8.29
CA CYS A 195 -12.03 5.20 -7.67
C CYS A 195 -12.08 6.19 -6.50
N ALA A 196 -11.08 6.22 -5.62
CA ALA A 196 -11.04 7.07 -4.44
C ALA A 196 -9.59 7.43 -4.06
N ASN A 197 -9.07 8.56 -4.57
CA ASN A 197 -7.70 9.00 -4.24
C ASN A 197 -7.60 9.63 -2.83
N ASN A 198 -8.71 10.12 -2.29
CA ASN A 198 -8.88 10.58 -0.90
C ASN A 198 -9.93 9.65 -0.24
N PRO A 199 -9.48 8.54 0.37
CA PRO A 199 -10.34 7.48 0.90
C PRO A 199 -10.73 7.68 2.37
#